data_AF-A0A3B0UDZ0-F1
#
_entry.id   AF-A0A3B0UDZ0-F1
#
_cell.length_a   1.000
_cell.length_b   1.000
_cell.length_c   1.000
_cell.angle_alpha   90.00
_cell.angle_beta   90.00
_cell.angle_gamma   90.00
#
_symmetry.space_group_name_H-M   'P 1'
#
loop_
_entity.id
_entity.type
_entity.pdbx_description
1 polymer ?
#
loop_
_entity_poly.entity_id
_entity_poly.type
_entity_poly.pdbx_seq_one_letter_code
_entity_poly.pdbx_strand_id
1 'polypeptide(L)'
;ALEKEDIESSLKLIYGFMNHLKEIIFNPKPSQSWENIYHKRHIAIGIPSMYGVYREPKFEALGLTFRLEKVATRLMEKVVENINLNYISGKTLRNIYVILNYFKEGLDLDGVTNQSFNSNLLMLKYSLVSQSFSFDQYINIFQFVADNVKKTLIKYFLKTYEFPLNIIIPQLFDKEDKKSKKKRHELINKVSEEFYRDAIAEAFLMQPLDNFVLKILESLRDMADNVPPDMIKEVMSYNSDLIIARLAHANPYLDNQVFLGSKAYHLKILRMAGFPVPPGFVITTEVFRRHTAIVGHAELRKEMNDMIRQHLKKVERVANKQFGNPKKPLLLSVRSGTAISMPGAMDTILNVGMNDEITENLSRQPGFEWSAWDSYRRLLQSWGMAFGLTRDEFDEIMNDFKEKTKIGQKGDFTPAIMRDIAYAYKQKLEKSDIHFEEDVFEQLMTTVSLVFESWSSKRAIVYREHLQIADEWGTAVIIQQMIFGNKKSSSG
;
A
#
# COMPACT_ATOMS: atom_id res chain seq x y z
N ALA A 1 4.62 -21.79 -3.86
CA ALA A 1 3.79 -20.64 -3.41
C ALA A 1 4.53 -19.85 -2.34
N LEU A 2 4.94 -20.48 -1.23
CA LEU A 2 5.75 -19.83 -0.17
C LEU A 2 7.04 -19.16 -0.69
N GLU A 3 7.82 -19.83 -1.54
CA GLU A 3 9.03 -19.24 -2.15
C GLU A 3 8.76 -18.02 -3.05
N LYS A 4 7.53 -17.87 -3.53
CA LYS A 4 7.08 -16.73 -4.36
C LYS A 4 6.38 -15.65 -3.53
N GLU A 5 6.35 -15.80 -2.20
CA GLU A 5 5.62 -14.92 -1.28
C GLU A 5 4.12 -14.78 -1.60
N ASP A 6 3.55 -15.77 -2.29
CA ASP A 6 2.12 -15.82 -2.61
C ASP A 6 1.36 -16.43 -1.44
N ILE A 7 1.01 -15.57 -0.47
CA ILE A 7 0.39 -15.97 0.79
C ILE A 7 -1.01 -16.54 0.55
N GLU A 8 -1.79 -15.94 -0.35
CA GLU A 8 -3.16 -16.37 -0.67
C GLU A 8 -3.17 -17.79 -1.24
N SER A 9 -2.36 -18.05 -2.27
CA SER A 9 -2.29 -19.39 -2.85
C SER A 9 -1.73 -20.40 -1.84
N SER A 10 -0.80 -19.99 -0.98
CA SER A 10 -0.24 -20.85 0.06
C SER A 10 -1.32 -21.26 1.08
N LEU A 11 -2.15 -20.31 1.51
CA LEU A 11 -3.24 -20.57 2.46
C LEU A 11 -4.29 -21.50 1.86
N LYS A 12 -4.72 -21.25 0.61
CA LYS A 12 -5.69 -22.12 -0.09
C LYS A 12 -5.18 -23.55 -0.22
N LEU A 13 -3.89 -23.74 -0.52
CA LEU A 13 -3.29 -25.07 -0.58
C LEU A 13 -3.29 -25.75 0.79
N ILE A 14 -2.92 -25.04 1.85
CA ILE A 14 -2.92 -25.58 3.22
C ILE A 14 -4.32 -25.98 3.66
N TYR A 15 -5.32 -25.12 3.44
CA TYR A 15 -6.72 -25.44 3.72
C TYR A 15 -7.21 -26.64 2.90
N GLY A 16 -6.80 -26.77 1.64
CA GLY A 16 -7.05 -27.95 0.82
C GLY A 16 -6.45 -29.23 1.41
N PHE A 17 -5.21 -29.18 1.89
CA PHE A 17 -4.57 -30.32 2.57
C PHE A 17 -5.28 -30.66 3.88
N MET A 18 -5.61 -29.67 4.71
CA MET A 18 -6.36 -29.88 5.95
C MET A 18 -7.72 -30.54 5.69
N ASN A 19 -8.44 -30.13 4.64
CA ASN A 19 -9.70 -30.75 4.25
C ASN A 19 -9.50 -32.23 3.85
N HIS A 20 -8.46 -32.54 3.09
CA HIS A 20 -8.16 -33.94 2.75
C HIS A 20 -7.77 -34.79 3.97
N LEU A 21 -6.97 -34.23 4.88
CA LEU A 21 -6.62 -34.91 6.14
C LEU A 21 -7.86 -35.14 7.01
N LYS A 22 -8.80 -34.19 7.02
CA LYS A 22 -10.09 -34.33 7.70
C LYS A 22 -10.89 -35.53 7.19
N GLU A 23 -10.91 -35.77 5.87
CA GLU A 23 -11.54 -36.96 5.28
C GLU A 23 -10.91 -38.27 5.78
N ILE A 24 -9.59 -38.30 5.98
CA ILE A 24 -8.87 -39.46 6.53
C ILE A 24 -9.23 -39.67 8.00
N ILE A 25 -9.19 -38.59 8.80
CA ILE A 25 -9.45 -38.62 10.25
C ILE A 25 -10.87 -39.11 10.53
N PHE A 26 -11.86 -38.53 9.84
CA PHE A 26 -13.28 -38.85 10.04
C PHE A 26 -13.77 -40.04 9.21
N ASN A 27 -12.89 -40.76 8.50
CA ASN A 27 -13.28 -41.97 7.79
C ASN A 27 -13.86 -43.00 8.78
N PRO A 28 -15.11 -43.46 8.62
CA PRO A 28 -15.73 -44.39 9.57
C PRO A 28 -15.06 -45.76 9.57
N LYS A 29 -14.28 -46.12 8.53
CA LYS A 29 -13.55 -47.38 8.48
C LYS A 29 -12.40 -47.38 9.50
N PRO A 30 -12.14 -48.50 10.20
CA PRO A 30 -10.95 -48.65 11.03
C PRO A 30 -9.67 -48.47 10.20
N SER A 31 -8.71 -47.73 10.73
CA SER A 31 -7.36 -47.63 10.19
C SER A 31 -6.53 -48.83 10.64
N GLN A 32 -5.68 -49.33 9.75
CA GLN A 32 -4.69 -50.35 10.11
C GLN A 32 -3.44 -49.65 10.68
N SER A 33 -3.04 -50.03 11.88
CA SER A 33 -1.80 -49.58 12.49
C SER A 33 -0.62 -50.46 12.06
N TRP A 34 0.56 -49.85 12.07
CA TRP A 34 1.84 -50.52 11.91
C TRP A 34 2.71 -50.13 13.10
N GLU A 35 3.22 -51.11 13.82
CA GLU A 35 4.10 -50.90 14.96
C GLU A 35 5.39 -51.69 14.80
N ASN A 36 6.49 -51.04 15.18
CA ASN A 36 7.80 -51.67 15.32
C ASN A 36 8.36 -51.29 16.69
N ILE A 37 7.96 -52.05 17.71
CA ILE A 37 8.25 -51.79 19.13
C ILE A 37 9.28 -52.80 19.64
N TYR A 38 10.41 -52.30 20.13
CA TYR A 38 11.44 -53.06 20.80
C TYR A 38 11.29 -52.91 22.32
N HIS A 39 11.19 -54.04 23.02
CA HIS A 39 11.20 -54.07 24.48
C HIS A 39 12.66 -54.08 24.98
N LYS A 40 13.06 -53.09 25.78
CA LYS A 40 14.36 -53.13 26.47
C LYS A 40 14.33 -54.22 27.55
N ARG A 41 15.46 -54.94 27.71
CA ARG A 41 15.61 -56.02 28.72
C ARG A 41 15.65 -55.53 30.17
N HIS A 42 15.57 -54.23 30.46
CA HIS A 42 15.67 -53.68 31.80
C HIS A 42 14.37 -52.99 32.19
N ILE A 43 13.76 -53.45 33.27
CA ILE A 43 12.56 -52.88 33.88
C ILE A 43 13.03 -51.87 34.93
N ALA A 44 12.81 -50.58 34.70
CA ALA A 44 12.93 -49.58 35.74
C ALA A 44 11.54 -49.45 36.40
N ILE A 45 11.42 -49.84 37.68
CA ILE A 45 10.24 -49.56 38.51
C ILE A 45 8.93 -50.11 37.88
N GLY A 46 8.94 -51.37 37.42
CA GLY A 46 7.72 -52.06 36.96
C GLY A 46 7.13 -51.58 35.63
N ILE A 47 7.70 -50.56 34.97
CA ILE A 47 7.26 -50.09 33.64
C ILE A 47 8.25 -50.59 32.59
N PRO A 48 7.83 -51.44 31.63
CA PRO A 48 8.69 -51.87 30.53
C PRO A 48 9.12 -50.65 29.70
N SER A 49 10.43 -50.39 29.63
CA SER A 49 10.96 -49.35 28.74
C SER A 49 10.88 -49.83 27.29
N MET A 50 9.97 -49.25 26.50
CA MET A 50 9.79 -49.57 25.08
C MET A 50 10.39 -48.49 24.20
N TYR A 51 11.03 -48.88 23.10
CA TYR A 51 11.46 -47.98 22.03
C TYR A 51 10.87 -48.48 20.73
N GLY A 52 10.20 -47.63 19.97
CA GLY A 52 9.59 -48.06 18.73
C GLY A 52 8.95 -46.95 17.96
N VAL A 53 8.46 -47.30 16.77
CA VAL A 53 7.65 -46.41 15.94
C VAL A 53 6.26 -47.02 15.82
N TYR A 54 5.25 -46.23 16.15
CA TYR A 54 3.86 -46.53 15.87
C TYR A 54 3.42 -45.59 14.73
N ARG A 55 2.82 -46.15 13.69
CA ARG A 55 2.21 -45.38 12.59
C ARG A 55 0.80 -45.86 12.36
N GLU A 56 -0.10 -44.91 12.26
CA GLU A 56 -1.47 -45.17 11.88
C GLU A 56 -1.96 -43.98 11.05
N PRO A 57 -2.59 -44.22 9.88
CA PRO A 57 -3.00 -43.14 8.99
C PRO A 57 -3.82 -42.03 9.67
N LYS A 58 -4.72 -42.36 10.60
CA LYS A 58 -5.54 -41.36 11.31
C LYS A 58 -4.72 -40.51 12.28
N PHE A 59 -3.82 -41.12 13.06
CA PHE A 59 -2.96 -40.38 14.00
C PHE A 59 -1.90 -39.55 13.27
N GLU A 60 -1.34 -40.07 12.17
CA GLU A 60 -0.42 -39.32 11.31
C GLU A 60 -1.14 -38.13 10.67
N ALA A 61 -2.38 -38.33 10.16
CA ALA A 61 -3.19 -37.25 9.62
C ALA A 61 -3.51 -36.19 10.68
N LEU A 62 -3.89 -36.59 11.89
CA LEU A 62 -4.13 -35.67 13.01
C LEU A 62 -2.88 -34.85 13.36
N GLY A 63 -1.73 -35.52 13.47
CA GLY A 63 -0.45 -34.86 13.74
C GLY A 63 -0.03 -33.88 12.63
N LEU A 64 -0.32 -34.20 11.37
CA LEU A 64 -0.10 -33.28 10.24
C LEU A 64 -1.06 -32.10 10.27
N THR A 65 -2.33 -32.30 10.61
CA THR A 65 -3.32 -31.23 10.75
C THR A 65 -2.84 -30.17 11.75
N PHE A 66 -2.42 -30.56 12.95
CA PHE A 66 -1.90 -29.61 13.96
C PHE A 66 -0.64 -28.85 13.50
N ARG A 67 0.21 -29.47 12.68
CA ARG A 67 1.37 -28.78 12.09
C ARG A 67 0.92 -27.77 11.03
N LEU A 68 -0.06 -28.13 10.20
CA LEU A 68 -0.62 -27.25 9.17
C LEU A 68 -1.38 -26.08 9.78
N GLU A 69 -2.12 -26.27 10.87
CA GLU A 69 -2.76 -25.20 11.63
C GLU A 69 -1.75 -24.14 12.07
N LYS A 70 -0.62 -24.55 12.66
CA LYS A 70 0.45 -23.61 13.04
C LYS A 70 1.00 -22.82 11.86
N VAL A 71 1.13 -23.45 10.69
CA VAL A 71 1.58 -22.77 9.47
C VAL A 71 0.49 -21.81 8.96
N ALA A 72 -0.77 -22.25 8.91
CA ALA A 72 -1.91 -21.44 8.48
C ALA A 72 -2.09 -20.21 9.38
N THR A 73 -2.02 -20.36 10.70
CA THR A 73 -2.08 -19.25 11.66
C THR A 73 -1.01 -18.20 11.36
N ARG A 74 0.25 -18.61 11.15
CA ARG A 74 1.34 -17.69 10.80
C ARG A 74 1.12 -17.01 9.45
N LEU A 75 0.56 -17.71 8.47
CA LEU A 75 0.22 -17.10 7.19
C LEU A 75 -0.92 -16.09 7.34
N MET A 76 -1.95 -16.42 8.12
CA MET A 76 -3.06 -15.51 8.42
C MET A 76 -2.60 -14.26 9.15
N GLU A 77 -1.70 -14.38 10.12
CA GLU A 77 -1.07 -13.23 10.79
C GLU A 77 -0.37 -12.32 9.77
N LYS A 78 0.42 -12.88 8.85
CA LYS A 78 1.05 -12.11 7.77
C LYS A 78 0.05 -11.46 6.82
N VAL A 79 -1.07 -12.14 6.49
CA VAL A 79 -2.15 -11.54 5.69
C VAL A 79 -2.72 -10.31 6.40
N VAL A 80 -2.96 -10.42 7.71
CA VAL A 80 -3.47 -9.33 8.54
C VAL A 80 -2.45 -8.19 8.68
N GLU A 81 -1.16 -8.48 8.83
CA GLU A 81 -0.11 -7.46 8.93
C GLU A 81 0.05 -6.62 7.66
N ASN A 82 -0.29 -7.18 6.50
CA ASN A 82 -0.16 -6.51 5.22
C ASN A 82 -1.30 -5.52 4.91
N ILE A 83 -2.35 -5.47 5.73
CA ILE A 83 -3.44 -4.50 5.54
C ILE A 83 -3.18 -3.22 6.32
N ASN A 84 -3.22 -2.07 5.64
CA ASN A 84 -3.16 -0.77 6.29
C ASN A 84 -4.52 -0.47 6.95
N LEU A 85 -4.55 -0.42 8.28
CA LEU A 85 -5.71 -0.03 9.08
C LEU A 85 -5.59 1.38 9.68
N ASN A 86 -4.59 2.17 9.27
CA ASN A 86 -4.47 3.56 9.73
C ASN A 86 -5.56 4.46 9.15
N TYR A 87 -6.24 4.00 8.09
CA TYR A 87 -7.48 4.55 7.58
C TYR A 87 -8.28 3.42 6.92
N ILE A 88 -9.60 3.58 6.83
CA ILE A 88 -10.49 2.60 6.21
C ILE A 88 -11.20 3.25 5.02
N SER A 89 -10.89 2.73 3.83
CA SER A 89 -11.58 3.05 2.59
C SER A 89 -12.49 1.91 2.13
N GLY A 90 -13.30 2.14 1.10
CA GLY A 90 -14.04 1.05 0.44
C GLY A 90 -13.14 -0.05 -0.11
N LYS A 91 -11.90 0.28 -0.55
CA LYS A 91 -10.88 -0.73 -0.91
C LYS A 91 -10.46 -1.53 0.33
N THR A 92 -10.15 -0.84 1.44
CA THR A 92 -9.75 -1.49 2.69
C THR A 92 -10.82 -2.47 3.17
N LEU A 93 -12.10 -2.07 3.12
CA LEU A 93 -13.22 -2.93 3.51
C LEU A 93 -13.40 -4.16 2.61
N ARG A 94 -13.17 -4.04 1.29
CA ARG A 94 -13.15 -5.20 0.39
C ARG A 94 -12.04 -6.18 0.77
N ASN A 95 -10.85 -5.67 1.09
CA ASN A 95 -9.74 -6.50 1.53
C ASN A 95 -10.05 -7.17 2.88
N ILE A 96 -10.62 -6.43 3.83
CA ILE A 96 -11.08 -6.97 5.12
C ILE A 96 -12.09 -8.11 4.89
N TYR A 97 -13.07 -7.92 4.00
CA TYR A 97 -14.03 -8.97 3.66
C TYR A 97 -13.35 -10.25 3.14
N VAL A 98 -12.36 -10.13 2.25
CA VAL A 98 -11.60 -11.28 1.75
C VAL A 98 -10.86 -11.99 2.90
N ILE A 99 -10.19 -11.25 3.77
CA ILE A 99 -9.46 -11.80 4.92
C ILE A 99 -10.40 -12.50 5.91
N LEU A 100 -11.57 -11.91 6.19
CA LEU A 100 -12.58 -12.53 7.06
C LEU A 100 -13.15 -13.82 6.46
N ASN A 101 -13.21 -13.96 5.13
CA ASN A 101 -13.57 -15.24 4.51
C ASN A 101 -12.47 -16.30 4.71
N TYR A 102 -11.19 -15.93 4.68
CA TYR A 102 -10.12 -16.87 5.02
C TYR A 102 -10.17 -17.34 6.47
N PHE A 103 -10.54 -16.45 7.40
CA PHE A 103 -10.83 -16.84 8.78
C PHE A 103 -12.02 -17.79 8.85
N LYS A 104 -13.13 -17.45 8.18
CA LYS A 104 -14.32 -18.30 8.11
C LYS A 104 -13.98 -19.71 7.60
N GLU A 105 -13.27 -19.81 6.47
CA GLU A 105 -12.87 -21.09 5.87
C GLU A 105 -12.00 -21.92 6.81
N GLY A 106 -11.03 -21.30 7.48
CA GLY A 106 -10.18 -21.98 8.45
C GLY A 106 -10.96 -22.49 9.67
N LEU A 107 -11.85 -21.68 10.23
CA LEU A 107 -12.71 -22.08 11.35
C LEU A 107 -13.70 -23.20 10.97
N ASP A 108 -14.27 -23.15 9.75
CA ASP A 108 -15.15 -24.21 9.24
C ASP A 108 -14.40 -25.56 9.12
N LEU A 109 -13.11 -25.55 8.77
CA LEU A 109 -12.26 -26.75 8.74
C LEU A 109 -12.10 -27.38 10.12
N ASP A 110 -11.97 -26.56 11.16
CA ASP A 110 -11.92 -26.99 12.58
C ASP A 110 -13.31 -27.30 13.17
N GLY A 111 -14.38 -27.16 12.37
CA GLY A 111 -15.76 -27.42 12.80
C GLY A 111 -16.39 -26.29 13.63
N VAL A 112 -15.72 -25.14 13.72
CA VAL A 112 -16.19 -23.95 14.41
C VAL A 112 -17.03 -23.11 13.43
N THR A 113 -18.35 -23.21 13.54
CA THR A 113 -19.28 -22.48 12.66
C THR A 113 -20.17 -21.50 13.43
N ASN A 114 -20.44 -20.34 12.83
CA ASN A 114 -21.37 -19.34 13.35
C ASN A 114 -22.21 -18.72 12.21
N GLN A 115 -23.51 -19.04 12.18
CA GLN A 115 -24.41 -18.57 11.14
C GLN A 115 -24.60 -17.05 11.15
N SER A 116 -24.67 -16.42 12.33
CA SER A 116 -24.79 -14.96 12.46
C SER A 116 -23.53 -14.24 11.97
N PHE A 117 -22.34 -14.79 12.23
CA PHE A 117 -21.08 -14.29 11.66
C PHE A 117 -21.13 -14.36 10.12
N ASN A 118 -21.51 -15.51 9.56
CA ASN A 118 -21.63 -15.70 8.12
C ASN A 118 -22.63 -14.73 7.47
N SER A 119 -23.78 -14.51 8.12
CA SER A 119 -24.77 -13.52 7.67
C SER A 119 -24.20 -12.10 7.68
N ASN A 120 -23.44 -11.72 8.70
CA ASN A 120 -22.83 -10.39 8.77
C ASN A 120 -21.73 -10.20 7.70
N LEU A 121 -20.97 -11.24 7.38
CA LEU A 121 -20.02 -11.18 6.26
C LEU A 121 -20.74 -11.00 4.92
N LEU A 122 -21.90 -11.62 4.74
CA LEU A 122 -22.75 -11.37 3.57
C LEU A 122 -23.29 -9.94 3.56
N MET A 123 -23.73 -9.41 4.71
CA MET A 123 -24.13 -8.01 4.83
C MET A 123 -23.00 -7.07 4.42
N LEU A 124 -21.75 -7.33 4.88
CA LEU A 124 -20.58 -6.56 4.47
C LEU A 124 -20.33 -6.65 2.96
N LYS A 125 -20.43 -7.86 2.38
CA LYS A 125 -20.26 -8.04 0.93
C LYS A 125 -21.23 -7.17 0.12
N TYR A 126 -22.50 -7.18 0.50
CA TYR A 126 -23.55 -6.47 -0.23
C TYR A 126 -23.54 -4.96 0.06
N SER A 127 -23.14 -4.54 1.26
CA SER A 127 -23.00 -3.12 1.57
C SER A 127 -21.95 -2.43 0.72
N LEU A 128 -20.87 -3.14 0.35
CA LEU A 128 -19.80 -2.63 -0.52
C LEU A 128 -20.21 -2.33 -1.97
N VAL A 129 -21.41 -2.74 -2.37
CA VAL A 129 -22.00 -2.43 -3.69
C VAL A 129 -22.84 -1.16 -3.62
N SER A 130 -23.40 -0.84 -2.45
CA SER A 130 -24.29 0.31 -2.29
C SER A 130 -23.52 1.59 -2.01
N GLN A 131 -23.74 2.62 -2.83
CA GLN A 131 -23.16 3.95 -2.62
C GLN A 131 -23.83 4.74 -1.48
N SER A 132 -25.04 4.35 -1.07
CA SER A 132 -25.79 5.01 0.00
C SER A 132 -25.55 4.42 1.38
N PHE A 133 -24.73 3.37 1.48
CA PHE A 133 -24.41 2.76 2.76
C PHE A 133 -23.50 3.68 3.58
N SER A 134 -23.93 4.05 4.77
CA SER A 134 -23.22 5.03 5.60
C SER A 134 -22.05 4.43 6.34
N PHE A 135 -21.14 5.30 6.80
CA PHE A 135 -19.99 4.91 7.61
C PHE A 135 -20.40 4.24 8.93
N ASP A 136 -21.41 4.79 9.62
CA ASP A 136 -21.94 4.20 10.87
C ASP A 136 -22.53 2.81 10.68
N GLN A 137 -23.13 2.54 9.51
CA GLN A 137 -23.63 1.20 9.21
C GLN A 137 -22.50 0.18 9.08
N TYR A 138 -21.32 0.59 8.58
CA TYR A 138 -20.13 -0.28 8.60
C TYR A 138 -19.68 -0.53 10.05
N ILE A 139 -19.66 0.51 10.90
CA ILE A 139 -19.37 0.34 12.33
C ILE A 139 -20.30 -0.68 12.97
N ASN A 140 -21.62 -0.61 12.70
CA ASN A 140 -22.57 -1.59 13.25
C ASN A 140 -22.31 -3.02 12.76
N ILE A 141 -21.99 -3.21 11.47
CA ILE A 141 -21.61 -4.53 10.96
C ILE A 141 -20.42 -5.09 11.76
N PHE A 142 -19.37 -4.30 11.96
CA PHE A 142 -18.18 -4.78 12.69
C PHE A 142 -18.43 -4.97 14.18
N GLN A 143 -19.33 -4.21 14.80
CA GLN A 143 -19.81 -4.48 16.17
C GLN A 143 -20.51 -5.84 16.25
N PHE A 144 -21.38 -6.17 15.30
CA PHE A 144 -22.04 -7.46 15.26
C PHE A 144 -21.06 -8.60 14.95
N VAL A 145 -20.06 -8.36 14.09
CA VAL A 145 -18.98 -9.34 13.84
C VAL A 145 -18.19 -9.62 15.12
N ALA A 146 -17.79 -8.58 15.87
CA ALA A 146 -17.06 -8.72 17.13
C ALA A 146 -17.88 -9.51 18.17
N ASP A 147 -19.17 -9.18 18.34
CA ASP A 147 -20.06 -9.92 19.25
C ASP A 147 -20.20 -11.40 18.83
N ASN A 148 -20.26 -11.69 17.53
CA ASN A 148 -20.30 -13.05 17.04
C ASN A 148 -19.00 -13.82 17.27
N VAL A 149 -17.83 -13.18 17.16
CA VAL A 149 -16.54 -13.80 17.52
C VAL A 149 -16.54 -14.18 19.01
N LYS A 150 -16.94 -13.25 19.89
CA LYS A 150 -17.08 -13.52 21.34
C LYS A 150 -18.05 -14.67 21.64
N LYS A 151 -19.23 -14.69 21.00
CA LYS A 151 -20.20 -15.79 21.15
C LYS A 151 -19.63 -17.13 20.68
N THR A 152 -18.81 -17.13 19.63
CA THR A 152 -18.15 -18.33 19.11
C THR A 152 -17.15 -18.87 20.13
N LEU A 153 -16.30 -18.00 20.70
CA LEU A 153 -15.39 -18.36 21.80
C LEU A 153 -16.14 -19.01 22.95
N ILE A 154 -17.20 -18.37 23.43
CA ILE A 154 -17.99 -18.88 24.56
C ILE A 154 -18.61 -20.24 24.22
N LYS A 155 -19.20 -20.40 23.03
CA LYS A 155 -19.90 -21.62 22.63
C LYS A 155 -18.95 -22.82 22.54
N TYR A 156 -17.84 -22.67 21.81
CA TYR A 156 -16.98 -23.81 21.46
C TYR A 156 -15.88 -24.07 22.49
N PHE A 157 -15.37 -23.04 23.17
CA PHE A 157 -14.18 -23.15 24.02
C PHE A 157 -14.44 -22.96 25.52
N LEU A 158 -15.60 -22.42 25.92
CA LEU A 158 -15.96 -22.30 27.35
C LEU A 158 -17.07 -23.29 27.71
N LYS A 159 -18.27 -23.12 27.13
CA LYS A 159 -19.47 -23.90 27.49
C LYS A 159 -19.30 -25.40 27.26
N THR A 160 -18.53 -25.79 26.24
CA THR A 160 -18.21 -27.21 25.96
C THR A 160 -17.54 -27.89 27.16
N TYR A 161 -16.68 -27.17 27.90
CA TYR A 161 -15.87 -27.72 28.98
C TYR A 161 -16.43 -27.40 30.37
N GLU A 162 -17.38 -26.48 30.49
CA GLU A 162 -17.97 -26.06 31.77
C GLU A 162 -18.50 -27.25 32.59
N PHE A 163 -19.27 -28.15 31.97
CA PHE A 163 -19.79 -29.34 32.67
C PHE A 163 -18.68 -30.34 33.04
N PRO A 164 -17.80 -30.79 32.11
CA PRO A 164 -16.67 -31.66 32.45
C PRO A 164 -15.78 -31.12 33.56
N LEU A 165 -15.43 -29.82 33.53
CA LEU A 165 -14.53 -29.20 34.51
C LEU A 165 -15.14 -29.18 35.91
N ASN A 166 -16.45 -28.92 36.03
CA ASN A 166 -17.18 -29.00 37.30
C ASN A 166 -17.12 -30.40 37.95
N ILE A 167 -16.89 -31.46 37.16
CA ILE A 167 -16.76 -32.84 37.64
C ILE A 167 -15.30 -33.21 37.88
N ILE A 168 -14.41 -32.90 36.93
CA ILE A 168 -13.02 -33.35 36.92
C ILE A 168 -12.18 -32.59 37.95
N ILE A 169 -12.37 -31.28 38.09
CA ILE A 169 -11.55 -30.46 39.00
C ILE A 169 -11.66 -30.93 40.45
N PRO A 170 -12.86 -31.18 41.02
CA PRO A 170 -12.97 -31.77 42.35
C PRO A 170 -12.25 -33.13 42.49
N GLN A 171 -12.36 -33.99 41.48
CA GLN A 171 -11.72 -35.31 41.50
C GLN A 171 -10.19 -35.24 41.48
N LEU A 172 -9.61 -34.20 40.87
CA LEU A 172 -8.17 -34.03 40.80
C LEU A 172 -7.60 -33.28 42.01
N PHE A 173 -8.29 -32.22 42.45
CA PHE A 173 -7.75 -31.22 43.39
C PHE A 173 -8.47 -31.15 44.75
N ASP A 174 -9.48 -31.99 44.97
CA ASP A 174 -10.26 -32.08 46.21
C ASP A 174 -10.73 -33.52 46.50
N LYS A 175 -9.81 -34.48 46.33
CA LYS A 175 -10.06 -35.93 46.42
C LYS A 175 -10.69 -36.41 47.73
N GLU A 176 -10.46 -35.69 48.83
CA GLU A 176 -10.94 -36.05 50.15
C GLU A 176 -12.24 -35.34 50.56
N ASP A 177 -12.84 -34.54 49.66
CA ASP A 177 -14.07 -33.77 49.89
C ASP A 177 -14.03 -32.87 51.14
N LYS A 178 -12.83 -32.36 51.47
CA LYS A 178 -12.57 -31.58 52.70
C LYS A 178 -12.89 -30.10 52.57
N LYS A 179 -13.15 -29.59 51.35
CA LYS A 179 -13.41 -28.17 51.11
C LYS A 179 -14.89 -27.84 51.31
N SER A 180 -15.18 -26.71 51.94
CA SER A 180 -16.55 -26.19 52.00
C SER A 180 -17.08 -25.87 50.61
N LYS A 181 -18.41 -25.89 50.42
CA LYS A 181 -19.07 -25.60 49.13
C LYS A 181 -18.56 -24.31 48.48
N LYS A 182 -18.31 -23.25 49.27
CA LYS A 182 -17.74 -21.98 48.79
C LYS A 182 -16.30 -22.15 48.27
N LYS A 183 -15.43 -22.80 49.04
CA LYS A 183 -14.02 -23.04 48.65
C LYS A 183 -13.90 -23.97 47.45
N ARG A 184 -14.82 -24.93 47.30
CA ARG A 184 -14.89 -25.79 46.11
C ARG A 184 -15.27 -24.98 44.87
N HIS A 185 -16.26 -24.09 44.97
CA HIS A 185 -16.65 -23.23 43.86
C HIS A 185 -15.51 -22.27 43.44
N GLU A 186 -14.83 -21.66 44.41
CA GLU A 186 -13.65 -20.81 44.14
C GLU A 186 -12.51 -21.59 43.46
N LEU A 187 -12.25 -22.84 43.89
CA LEU A 187 -11.26 -23.71 43.26
C LEU A 187 -11.61 -24.02 41.81
N ILE A 188 -12.86 -24.42 41.56
CA ILE A 188 -13.34 -24.73 40.21
C ILE A 188 -13.17 -23.51 39.32
N ASN A 189 -13.63 -22.33 39.74
CA ASN A 189 -13.51 -21.13 38.92
C ASN A 189 -12.03 -20.81 38.62
N LYS A 190 -11.15 -20.90 39.61
CA LYS A 190 -9.72 -20.63 39.41
C LYS A 190 -9.06 -21.56 38.38
N VAL A 191 -9.28 -22.87 38.50
CA VAL A 191 -8.67 -23.86 37.60
C VAL A 191 -9.33 -23.83 36.22
N SER A 192 -10.65 -23.61 36.15
CA SER A 192 -11.36 -23.44 34.89
C SER A 192 -10.87 -22.20 34.12
N GLU A 193 -10.64 -21.07 34.78
CA GLU A 193 -10.08 -19.87 34.13
C GLU A 193 -8.70 -20.11 33.52
N GLU A 194 -7.82 -20.84 34.23
CA GLU A 194 -6.52 -21.24 33.71
C GLU A 194 -6.66 -22.15 32.47
N PHE A 195 -7.53 -23.16 32.56
CA PHE A 195 -7.84 -24.04 31.43
C PHE A 195 -8.43 -23.29 30.23
N TYR A 196 -9.39 -22.40 30.44
CA TYR A 196 -10.04 -21.66 29.36
C TYR A 196 -9.04 -20.76 28.63
N ARG A 197 -8.12 -20.11 29.36
CA ARG A 197 -7.08 -19.29 28.75
C ARG A 197 -6.19 -20.14 27.84
N ASP A 198 -5.77 -21.31 28.29
CA ASP A 198 -4.91 -22.20 27.51
C ASP A 198 -5.68 -22.76 26.29
N ALA A 199 -6.95 -23.15 26.47
CA ALA A 199 -7.81 -23.62 25.39
C ALA A 199 -8.06 -22.55 24.31
N ILE A 200 -8.25 -21.28 24.71
CA ILE A 200 -8.39 -20.17 23.75
C ILE A 200 -7.05 -19.88 23.04
N ALA A 201 -5.92 -19.96 23.75
CA ALA A 201 -4.61 -19.71 23.16
C ALA A 201 -4.24 -20.77 22.12
N GLU A 202 -4.68 -22.01 22.31
CA GLU A 202 -4.47 -23.11 21.36
C GLU A 202 -5.55 -23.19 20.27
N ALA A 203 -6.65 -22.45 20.41
CA ALA A 203 -7.75 -22.46 19.46
C ALA A 203 -7.30 -21.94 18.08
N PHE A 204 -7.48 -22.77 17.05
CA PHE A 204 -7.08 -22.44 15.69
C PHE A 204 -7.74 -21.14 15.21
N LEU A 205 -6.91 -20.16 14.80
CA LEU A 205 -7.29 -18.85 14.26
C LEU A 205 -8.14 -17.91 15.13
N MET A 206 -8.63 -18.36 16.28
CA MET A 206 -9.58 -17.57 17.08
C MET A 206 -8.98 -16.28 17.63
N GLN A 207 -7.78 -16.33 18.20
CA GLN A 207 -7.12 -15.14 18.73
C GLN A 207 -6.71 -14.14 17.63
N PRO A 208 -6.09 -14.55 16.50
CA PRO A 208 -5.85 -13.63 15.38
C PRO A 208 -7.13 -13.00 14.81
N LEU A 209 -8.24 -13.75 14.72
CA LEU A 209 -9.53 -13.22 14.27
C LEU A 209 -10.07 -12.15 15.22
N ASP A 210 -10.09 -12.43 16.52
CA ASP A 210 -10.58 -11.48 17.54
C ASP A 210 -9.76 -10.18 17.51
N ASN A 211 -8.43 -10.30 17.53
CA ASN A 211 -7.52 -9.16 17.43
C ASN A 211 -7.73 -8.36 16.13
N PHE A 212 -7.95 -9.04 15.01
CA PHE A 212 -8.17 -8.36 13.73
C PHE A 212 -9.48 -7.58 13.72
N VAL A 213 -10.58 -8.19 14.17
CA VAL A 213 -11.90 -7.53 14.23
C VAL A 213 -11.87 -6.34 15.21
N LEU A 214 -11.20 -6.48 16.35
CA LEU A 214 -11.05 -5.39 17.31
C LEU A 214 -10.28 -4.21 16.70
N LYS A 215 -9.13 -4.45 16.05
CA LYS A 215 -8.36 -3.40 15.37
C LYS A 215 -9.16 -2.69 14.28
N ILE A 216 -9.97 -3.41 13.51
CA ILE A 216 -10.85 -2.80 12.51
C ILE A 216 -11.86 -1.89 13.18
N LEU A 217 -12.51 -2.35 14.24
CA LEU A 217 -13.53 -1.58 14.95
C LEU A 217 -12.94 -0.34 15.64
N GLU A 218 -11.74 -0.46 16.21
CA GLU A 218 -10.98 0.67 16.76
C GLU A 218 -10.67 1.71 15.69
N SER A 219 -10.13 1.28 14.54
CA SER A 219 -9.84 2.17 13.41
C SER A 219 -11.09 2.88 12.87
N LEU A 220 -12.21 2.16 12.71
CA LEU A 220 -13.47 2.77 12.29
C LEU A 220 -13.98 3.81 13.29
N ARG A 221 -13.89 3.53 14.60
CA ARG A 221 -14.30 4.46 15.65
C ARG A 221 -13.40 5.68 15.72
N ASP A 222 -12.09 5.48 15.66
CA ASP A 222 -11.11 6.56 15.63
C ASP A 222 -11.37 7.51 14.46
N MET A 223 -11.66 6.97 13.27
CA MET A 223 -12.07 7.78 12.13
C MET A 223 -13.38 8.52 12.38
N ALA A 224 -14.40 7.88 12.97
CA ALA A 224 -15.67 8.55 13.28
C ALA A 224 -15.51 9.71 14.27
N ASP A 225 -14.60 9.56 15.23
CA ASP A 225 -14.38 10.54 16.29
C ASP A 225 -13.48 11.70 15.85
N ASN A 226 -12.51 11.44 14.96
CA ASN A 226 -11.44 12.41 14.63
C ASN A 226 -11.50 12.96 13.19
N VAL A 227 -12.30 12.39 12.28
CA VAL A 227 -12.36 12.81 10.87
C VAL A 227 -13.73 13.42 10.56
N PRO A 228 -13.81 14.64 9.97
CA PRO A 228 -15.08 15.25 9.61
C PRO A 228 -15.93 14.37 8.65
N PRO A 229 -17.27 14.38 8.73
CA PRO A 229 -18.13 13.50 7.92
C PRO A 229 -17.90 13.62 6.40
N ASP A 230 -17.75 14.83 5.87
CA ASP A 230 -17.45 15.04 4.45
C ASP A 230 -16.09 14.46 4.07
N MET A 231 -15.13 14.54 5.01
CA MET A 231 -13.81 13.97 4.79
C MET A 231 -13.84 12.43 4.81
N ILE A 232 -14.64 11.82 5.69
CA ILE A 232 -14.86 10.36 5.70
C ILE A 232 -15.38 9.89 4.35
N LYS A 233 -16.34 10.59 3.75
CA LYS A 233 -16.89 10.24 2.43
C LYS A 233 -15.81 10.19 1.34
N GLU A 234 -14.92 11.18 1.33
CA GLU A 234 -13.81 11.22 0.37
C GLU A 234 -12.76 10.13 0.65
N VAL A 235 -12.40 9.86 1.91
CA VAL A 235 -11.51 8.74 2.28
C VAL A 235 -12.11 7.39 1.87
N MET A 236 -13.41 7.21 2.05
CA MET A 236 -14.13 6.00 1.67
C MET A 236 -14.09 5.73 0.16
N SER A 237 -14.05 6.78 -0.65
CA SER A 237 -13.94 6.69 -2.10
C SER A 237 -12.51 6.52 -2.62
N TYR A 238 -11.50 6.73 -1.77
CA TYR A 238 -10.10 6.58 -2.14
C TYR A 238 -9.74 5.12 -2.46
N ASN A 239 -8.97 4.93 -3.54
CA ASN A 239 -8.49 3.63 -3.97
C ASN A 239 -7.02 3.74 -4.41
N SER A 240 -6.10 3.25 -3.58
CA SER A 240 -4.67 3.31 -3.89
C SER A 240 -4.23 2.47 -5.10
N ASP A 241 -5.05 1.53 -5.61
CA ASP A 241 -4.71 0.82 -6.86
C ASP A 241 -4.86 1.71 -8.10
N LEU A 242 -5.56 2.84 -7.97
CA LEU A 242 -5.86 3.73 -9.09
C LEU A 242 -4.93 4.94 -9.19
N ILE A 243 -4.07 5.19 -8.20
CA ILE A 243 -3.34 6.47 -8.11
C ILE A 243 -2.12 6.55 -9.03
N ILE A 244 -1.45 5.43 -9.31
CA ILE A 244 -0.23 5.40 -10.13
C ILE A 244 -0.32 4.30 -11.19
N ALA A 245 -0.09 4.69 -12.44
CA ALA A 245 0.05 3.77 -13.56
C ALA A 245 1.50 3.73 -14.07
N ARG A 246 2.02 2.53 -14.33
CA ARG A 246 3.34 2.35 -14.95
C ARG A 246 3.21 2.48 -16.46
N LEU A 247 4.13 3.18 -17.11
CA LEU A 247 4.18 3.22 -18.58
C LEU A 247 4.62 1.88 -19.18
N ALA A 248 5.38 1.07 -18.42
CA ALA A 248 6.02 -0.14 -18.93
C ALA A 248 5.14 -1.41 -18.90
N HIS A 249 4.01 -1.41 -18.19
CA HIS A 249 3.20 -2.63 -17.96
C HIS A 249 1.75 -2.30 -18.23
N ALA A 250 1.03 -3.16 -18.95
CA ALA A 250 -0.40 -3.00 -19.16
C ALA A 250 -1.15 -3.04 -17.82
N ASN A 251 -2.16 -2.19 -17.69
CA ASN A 251 -3.14 -2.20 -16.61
C ASN A 251 -4.53 -1.94 -17.23
N PRO A 252 -5.36 -2.96 -17.45
CA PRO A 252 -6.62 -2.80 -18.16
C PRO A 252 -7.61 -1.84 -17.46
N TYR A 253 -7.46 -1.61 -16.15
CA TYR A 253 -8.30 -0.70 -15.39
C TYR A 253 -7.88 0.77 -15.55
N LEU A 254 -6.57 1.03 -15.69
CA LEU A 254 -6.03 2.37 -15.78
C LEU A 254 -5.70 2.81 -17.21
N ASP A 255 -5.59 1.90 -18.17
CA ASP A 255 -5.09 2.18 -19.51
C ASP A 255 -6.15 2.80 -20.42
N ASN A 256 -6.58 4.00 -20.06
CA ASN A 256 -7.50 4.83 -20.82
C ASN A 256 -7.24 6.32 -20.54
N GLN A 257 -7.81 7.19 -21.38
CA GLN A 257 -7.61 8.63 -21.28
C GLN A 257 -8.24 9.25 -20.03
N VAL A 258 -9.24 8.60 -19.41
CA VAL A 258 -9.90 9.12 -18.20
C VAL A 258 -8.94 9.14 -17.02
N PHE A 259 -8.09 8.12 -16.86
CA PHE A 259 -7.10 8.04 -15.78
C PHE A 259 -5.74 8.62 -16.16
N LEU A 260 -5.27 8.35 -17.37
CA LEU A 260 -3.90 8.70 -17.77
C LEU A 260 -3.79 10.07 -18.45
N GLY A 261 -4.91 10.62 -18.90
CA GLY A 261 -4.91 11.67 -19.90
C GLY A 261 -4.46 11.18 -21.28
N SER A 262 -4.70 11.99 -22.30
CA SER A 262 -4.41 11.65 -23.69
C SER A 262 -2.91 11.47 -23.95
N LYS A 263 -2.06 12.36 -23.41
CA LYS A 263 -0.60 12.29 -23.64
C LYS A 263 0.00 10.99 -23.08
N ALA A 264 -0.31 10.66 -21.84
CA ALA A 264 0.28 9.50 -21.18
C ALA A 264 -0.29 8.18 -21.72
N TYR A 265 -1.57 8.16 -22.10
CA TYR A 265 -2.18 7.04 -22.80
C TYR A 265 -1.45 6.72 -24.11
N HIS A 266 -1.21 7.72 -24.98
CA HIS A 266 -0.48 7.49 -26.24
C HIS A 266 0.99 7.14 -26.02
N LEU A 267 1.67 7.72 -25.01
CA LEU A 267 3.03 7.31 -24.63
C LEU A 267 3.09 5.84 -24.23
N LYS A 268 2.06 5.36 -23.52
CA LYS A 268 1.97 3.95 -23.12
C LYS A 268 1.74 3.03 -24.31
N ILE A 269 0.87 3.40 -25.26
CA ILE A 269 0.67 2.67 -26.52
C ILE A 269 1.99 2.53 -27.28
N LEU A 270 2.71 3.65 -27.49
CA LEU A 270 4.00 3.64 -28.17
C LEU A 270 5.01 2.71 -27.47
N ARG A 271 5.05 2.78 -26.14
CA ARG A 271 5.94 1.92 -25.36
C ARG A 271 5.58 0.44 -25.48
N MET A 272 4.30 0.10 -25.44
CA MET A 272 3.81 -1.27 -25.63
C MET A 272 4.08 -1.79 -27.04
N ALA A 273 4.08 -0.89 -28.03
CA ALA A 273 4.46 -1.20 -29.41
C ALA A 273 6.00 -1.30 -29.63
N GLY A 274 6.81 -1.16 -28.58
CA GLY A 274 8.26 -1.35 -28.65
C GLY A 274 9.06 -0.10 -29.05
N PHE A 275 8.43 1.07 -29.15
CA PHE A 275 9.16 2.32 -29.39
C PHE A 275 10.02 2.71 -28.18
N PRO A 276 11.16 3.41 -28.40
CA PRO A 276 12.11 3.77 -27.35
C PRO A 276 11.59 4.93 -26.47
N VAL A 277 10.52 4.69 -25.73
CA VAL A 277 9.92 5.66 -24.80
C VAL A 277 10.69 5.63 -23.47
N PRO A 278 11.23 6.77 -22.98
CA PRO A 278 11.96 6.81 -21.72
C PRO A 278 11.15 6.27 -20.52
N PRO A 279 11.81 5.66 -19.53
CA PRO A 279 11.14 5.12 -18.36
C PRO A 279 10.42 6.22 -17.54
N GLY A 280 9.27 5.85 -16.96
CA GLY A 280 8.40 6.78 -16.25
C GLY A 280 7.13 6.11 -15.77
N PHE A 281 6.32 6.89 -15.05
CA PHE A 281 5.01 6.52 -14.54
C PHE A 281 4.09 7.74 -14.56
N VAL A 282 2.80 7.50 -14.32
CA VAL A 282 1.75 8.51 -14.36
C VAL A 282 1.07 8.50 -13.00
N ILE A 283 1.01 9.67 -12.36
CA ILE A 283 0.07 9.93 -11.28
C ILE A 283 -1.26 10.24 -11.96
N THR A 284 -2.27 9.41 -11.75
CA THR A 284 -3.51 9.47 -12.51
C THR A 284 -4.35 10.69 -12.13
N THR A 285 -5.37 10.97 -12.93
CA THR A 285 -6.41 11.97 -12.59
C THR A 285 -7.11 11.66 -11.26
N GLU A 286 -7.04 10.43 -10.74
CA GLU A 286 -7.69 10.10 -9.47
C GLU A 286 -7.03 10.79 -8.28
N VAL A 287 -5.73 11.08 -8.35
CA VAL A 287 -5.07 11.91 -7.33
C VAL A 287 -5.60 13.34 -7.35
N PHE A 288 -5.88 13.88 -8.54
CA PHE A 288 -6.52 15.19 -8.66
C PHE A 288 -7.93 15.18 -8.03
N ARG A 289 -8.75 14.18 -8.38
CA ARG A 289 -10.12 14.05 -7.85
C ARG A 289 -10.16 13.83 -6.34
N ARG A 290 -9.15 13.15 -5.79
CA ARG A 290 -9.02 12.86 -4.35
C ARG A 290 -8.06 13.79 -3.63
N HIS A 291 -7.70 14.92 -4.24
CA HIS A 291 -6.70 15.84 -3.70
C HIS A 291 -7.04 16.28 -2.28
N THR A 292 -8.31 16.66 -2.04
CA THR A 292 -8.80 17.06 -0.71
C THR A 292 -8.57 15.97 0.34
N ALA A 293 -8.79 14.70 0.00
CA ALA A 293 -8.54 13.59 0.91
C ALA A 293 -7.08 13.34 1.18
N ILE A 294 -6.28 13.33 0.12
CA ILE A 294 -4.85 13.05 0.23
C ILE A 294 -4.18 14.15 1.06
N VAL A 295 -4.50 15.42 0.82
CA VAL A 295 -3.92 16.55 1.57
C VAL A 295 -4.55 16.67 2.96
N GLY A 296 -5.84 16.40 3.12
CA GLY A 296 -6.54 16.46 4.41
C GLY A 296 -6.15 15.35 5.38
N HIS A 297 -5.65 14.22 4.90
CA HIS A 297 -5.37 13.05 5.72
C HIS A 297 -3.88 12.65 5.68
N ALA A 298 -3.19 12.74 6.81
CA ALA A 298 -1.74 12.52 6.89
C ALA A 298 -1.28 11.15 6.36
N GLU A 299 -2.02 10.09 6.69
CA GLU A 299 -1.70 8.73 6.24
C GLU A 299 -1.88 8.54 4.73
N LEU A 300 -2.86 9.20 4.10
CA LEU A 300 -3.07 9.14 2.65
C LEU A 300 -1.94 9.87 1.91
N ARG A 301 -1.53 11.04 2.39
CA ARG A 301 -0.35 11.76 1.88
C ARG A 301 0.91 10.92 2.00
N LYS A 302 1.12 10.27 3.16
CA LYS A 302 2.27 9.39 3.38
C LYS A 302 2.26 8.21 2.41
N GLU A 303 1.13 7.51 2.26
CA GLU A 303 0.99 6.40 1.32
C GLU A 303 1.28 6.84 -0.12
N MET A 304 0.75 7.98 -0.56
CA MET A 304 1.03 8.53 -1.89
C MET A 304 2.53 8.78 -2.09
N ASN A 305 3.19 9.43 -1.11
CA ASN A 305 4.62 9.73 -1.17
C ASN A 305 5.45 8.44 -1.23
N ASP A 306 5.11 7.44 -0.42
CA ASP A 306 5.77 6.14 -0.42
C ASP A 306 5.59 5.41 -1.75
N MET A 307 4.39 5.46 -2.34
CA MET A 307 4.14 4.91 -3.67
C MET A 307 4.96 5.62 -4.75
N ILE A 308 5.04 6.95 -4.74
CA ILE A 308 5.90 7.71 -5.66
C ILE A 308 7.36 7.29 -5.51
N ARG A 309 7.89 7.20 -4.28
CA ARG A 309 9.27 6.72 -4.01
C ARG A 309 9.50 5.31 -4.53
N GLN A 310 8.56 4.39 -4.31
CA GLN A 310 8.65 3.02 -4.83
C GLN A 310 8.66 2.97 -6.36
N HIS A 311 7.87 3.81 -7.02
CA HIS A 311 7.84 3.89 -8.48
C HIS A 311 9.08 4.57 -9.06
N LEU A 312 9.63 5.58 -8.39
CA LEU A 312 10.93 6.16 -8.72
C LEU A 312 12.04 5.12 -8.67
N LYS A 313 12.12 4.31 -7.61
CA LYS A 313 13.09 3.20 -7.50
C LYS A 313 13.03 2.24 -8.70
N LYS A 314 11.84 2.01 -9.26
CA LYS A 314 11.67 1.19 -10.47
C LYS A 314 12.19 1.92 -11.71
N VAL A 315 11.98 3.22 -11.83
CA VAL A 315 12.54 4.05 -12.92
C VAL A 315 14.07 4.09 -12.83
N GLU A 316 14.64 4.31 -11.65
CA GLU A 316 16.09 4.32 -11.39
C GLU A 316 16.78 3.04 -11.85
N ARG A 317 16.21 1.88 -11.51
CA ARG A 317 16.72 0.57 -11.94
C ARG A 317 16.76 0.43 -13.46
N VAL A 318 15.70 0.84 -14.15
CA VAL A 318 15.60 0.75 -15.62
C VAL A 318 16.52 1.78 -16.30
N ALA A 319 16.60 2.99 -15.75
CA ALA A 319 17.44 4.07 -16.27
C ALA A 319 18.93 3.88 -15.95
N ASN A 320 19.27 2.96 -15.03
CA ASN A 320 20.60 2.81 -14.44
C ASN A 320 21.14 4.16 -13.92
N LYS A 321 20.30 4.94 -13.25
CA LYS A 321 20.57 6.28 -12.68
C LYS A 321 19.86 6.40 -11.34
N GLN A 322 20.23 7.38 -10.52
CA GLN A 322 19.61 7.59 -9.20
C GLN A 322 19.15 9.04 -9.05
N PHE A 323 17.93 9.23 -8.57
CA PHE A 323 17.32 10.54 -8.33
C PHE A 323 18.00 11.16 -7.11
N GLY A 324 18.55 12.37 -7.27
CA GLY A 324 19.35 13.03 -6.22
C GLY A 324 20.81 12.59 -6.12
N ASN A 325 21.32 11.68 -6.97
CA ASN A 325 22.73 11.29 -6.95
C ASN A 325 23.59 12.23 -7.83
N PRO A 326 24.53 13.01 -7.28
CA PRO A 326 25.35 13.95 -8.06
C PRO A 326 26.25 13.29 -9.11
N LYS A 327 26.69 12.05 -8.88
CA LYS A 327 27.60 11.33 -9.80
C LYS A 327 26.85 10.74 -10.99
N LYS A 328 25.63 10.26 -10.77
CA LYS A 328 24.82 9.59 -11.80
C LYS A 328 23.35 9.99 -11.72
N PRO A 329 23.05 11.29 -11.96
CA PRO A 329 21.73 11.84 -11.68
C PRO A 329 20.68 11.31 -12.65
N LEU A 330 19.55 10.87 -12.10
CA LEU A 330 18.27 10.78 -12.80
C LEU A 330 17.61 12.16 -12.72
N LEU A 331 17.37 12.77 -13.88
CA LEU A 331 16.54 13.97 -13.98
C LEU A 331 15.19 13.60 -14.59
N LEU A 332 14.15 14.33 -14.21
CA LEU A 332 12.76 14.03 -14.57
C LEU A 332 12.11 15.20 -15.32
N SER A 333 11.26 14.87 -16.27
CA SER A 333 10.23 15.77 -16.78
C SER A 333 8.93 15.48 -16.04
N VAL A 334 8.27 16.53 -15.57
CA VAL A 334 6.95 16.46 -14.92
C VAL A 334 5.98 17.24 -15.81
N ARG A 335 5.00 16.52 -16.37
CA ARG A 335 4.14 17.04 -17.45
C ARG A 335 2.68 16.78 -17.14
N SER A 336 1.84 17.75 -17.41
CA SER A 336 0.38 17.57 -17.38
C SER A 336 -0.11 16.59 -18.46
N GLY A 337 -1.10 15.77 -18.08
CA GLY A 337 -1.82 14.85 -18.96
C GLY A 337 -3.33 15.00 -18.77
N THR A 338 -3.97 15.85 -19.57
CA THR A 338 -5.43 16.03 -19.58
C THR A 338 -6.08 14.98 -20.50
N ALA A 339 -7.30 14.55 -20.18
CA ALA A 339 -8.07 13.63 -21.03
C ALA A 339 -8.37 14.26 -22.40
N ILE A 340 -8.76 15.53 -22.38
CA ILE A 340 -9.03 16.36 -23.56
C ILE A 340 -7.79 17.22 -23.82
N SER A 341 -7.32 17.28 -25.06
CA SER A 341 -6.11 18.02 -25.41
C SER A 341 -6.32 19.53 -25.21
N MET A 342 -5.44 20.15 -24.42
CA MET A 342 -5.42 21.61 -24.22
C MET A 342 -4.02 22.14 -24.56
N PRO A 343 -3.70 22.36 -25.85
CA PRO A 343 -2.37 22.74 -26.29
C PRO A 343 -1.95 24.08 -25.68
N GLY A 344 -0.78 24.10 -25.06
CA GLY A 344 -0.23 25.31 -24.45
C GLY A 344 -1.03 25.85 -23.27
N ALA A 345 -2.01 25.13 -22.73
CA ALA A 345 -2.83 25.59 -21.60
C ALA A 345 -2.27 25.15 -20.24
N MET A 346 -1.53 24.04 -20.22
CA MET A 346 -1.06 23.37 -19.02
C MET A 346 0.46 23.41 -18.90
N ASP A 347 0.97 23.34 -17.68
CA ASP A 347 2.39 23.49 -17.43
C ASP A 347 3.18 22.19 -17.64
N THR A 348 4.49 22.37 -17.85
CA THR A 348 5.48 21.32 -18.00
C THR A 348 6.78 21.85 -17.43
N ILE A 349 7.30 21.13 -16.45
CA ILE A 349 8.56 21.46 -15.78
C ILE A 349 9.56 20.37 -16.12
N LEU A 350 10.70 20.78 -16.69
CA LEU A 350 11.77 19.89 -17.12
C LEU A 350 12.94 19.98 -16.15
N ASN A 351 13.85 19.00 -16.22
CA ASN A 351 15.08 18.96 -15.44
C ASN A 351 14.87 18.87 -13.92
N VAL A 352 13.72 18.38 -13.46
CA VAL A 352 13.45 18.16 -12.03
C VAL A 352 14.45 17.15 -11.48
N GLY A 353 15.01 17.44 -10.32
CA GLY A 353 16.15 16.78 -9.70
C GLY A 353 17.48 17.52 -9.88
N MET A 354 17.49 18.72 -10.49
CA MET A 354 18.69 19.57 -10.50
C MET A 354 18.73 20.46 -9.26
N ASN A 355 19.94 20.59 -8.71
CA ASN A 355 20.32 21.54 -7.68
C ASN A 355 21.78 21.97 -7.93
N ASP A 356 22.33 22.84 -7.08
CA ASP A 356 23.70 23.35 -7.26
C ASP A 356 24.74 22.21 -7.35
N GLU A 357 24.69 21.23 -6.44
CA GLU A 357 25.64 20.12 -6.39
C GLU A 357 25.55 19.22 -7.62
N ILE A 358 24.34 18.82 -8.02
CA ILE A 358 24.09 17.96 -9.18
C ILE A 358 24.50 18.68 -10.46
N THR A 359 24.23 19.99 -10.56
CA THR A 359 24.57 20.79 -11.74
C THR A 359 26.07 20.94 -11.88
N GLU A 360 26.78 21.28 -10.81
CA GLU A 360 28.23 21.40 -10.79
C GLU A 360 28.90 20.06 -11.18
N ASN A 361 28.45 18.94 -10.61
CA ASN A 361 28.98 17.62 -10.96
C ASN A 361 28.66 17.22 -12.40
N LEU A 362 27.44 17.47 -12.88
CA LEU A 362 27.04 17.16 -14.26
C LEU A 362 27.84 18.00 -15.26
N SER A 363 28.14 19.26 -14.94
CA SER A 363 28.92 20.15 -15.79
C SER A 363 30.36 19.68 -16.04
N ARG A 364 30.90 18.82 -15.16
CA ARG A 364 32.24 18.23 -15.33
C ARG A 364 32.26 17.04 -16.29
N GLN A 365 31.09 16.55 -16.71
CA GLN A 365 31.00 15.45 -17.64
C GLN A 365 31.15 15.96 -19.08
N PRO A 366 31.92 15.25 -19.94
CA PRO A 366 32.12 15.66 -21.33
C PRO A 366 30.81 15.89 -22.09
N GLY A 367 30.66 17.08 -22.65
CA GLY A 367 29.47 17.52 -23.40
C GLY A 367 28.31 17.99 -22.53
N PHE A 368 28.51 18.24 -21.24
CA PHE A 368 27.52 18.84 -20.33
C PHE A 368 28.00 20.15 -19.71
N GLU A 369 29.20 20.62 -20.05
CA GLU A 369 29.85 21.81 -19.50
C GLU A 369 28.91 23.02 -19.58
N TRP A 370 28.30 23.22 -20.74
CA TRP A 370 27.30 24.25 -20.97
C TRP A 370 25.87 23.78 -20.67
N SER A 371 25.52 22.57 -21.11
CA SER A 371 24.14 22.07 -21.09
C SER A 371 23.61 21.79 -19.68
N ALA A 372 24.47 21.50 -18.70
CA ALA A 372 24.08 21.37 -17.31
C ALA A 372 23.54 22.71 -16.77
N TRP A 373 24.33 23.78 -16.92
CA TRP A 373 23.93 25.12 -16.47
C TRP A 373 22.72 25.66 -17.25
N ASP A 374 22.65 25.40 -18.57
CA ASP A 374 21.47 25.77 -19.38
C ASP A 374 20.21 25.06 -18.90
N SER A 375 20.34 23.79 -18.52
CA SER A 375 19.23 22.98 -17.99
C SER A 375 18.80 23.45 -16.60
N TYR A 376 19.75 23.83 -15.74
CA TYR A 376 19.46 24.33 -14.39
C TYR A 376 18.78 25.69 -14.42
N ARG A 377 19.27 26.65 -15.22
CA ARG A 377 18.56 27.94 -15.37
C ARG A 377 17.13 27.79 -15.90
N ARG A 378 16.88 26.78 -16.77
CA ARG A 378 15.55 26.52 -17.32
C ARG A 378 14.62 25.97 -16.26
N LEU A 379 15.12 25.12 -15.36
CA LEU A 379 14.37 24.67 -14.20
C LEU A 379 14.02 25.88 -13.31
N LEU A 380 15.00 26.72 -12.97
CA LEU A 380 14.77 27.93 -12.15
C LEU A 380 13.77 28.88 -12.79
N GLN A 381 13.86 29.10 -14.10
CA GLN A 381 12.90 29.90 -14.86
C GLN A 381 11.49 29.30 -14.81
N SER A 382 11.34 28.00 -15.11
CA SER A 382 10.04 27.31 -15.06
C SER A 382 9.45 27.31 -13.65
N TRP A 383 10.29 27.17 -12.62
CA TRP A 383 9.90 27.24 -11.23
C TRP A 383 9.37 28.63 -10.86
N GLY A 384 10.15 29.69 -11.13
CA GLY A 384 9.72 31.06 -10.87
C GLY A 384 8.44 31.44 -11.61
N MET A 385 8.29 31.00 -12.86
CA MET A 385 7.06 31.23 -13.63
C MET A 385 5.84 30.52 -13.02
N ALA A 386 6.02 29.34 -12.43
CA ALA A 386 4.93 28.63 -11.75
C ALA A 386 4.47 29.36 -10.47
N PHE A 387 5.37 30.14 -9.84
CA PHE A 387 5.05 31.02 -8.71
C PHE A 387 4.73 32.47 -9.11
N GLY A 388 4.49 32.72 -10.41
CA GLY A 388 3.94 33.99 -10.89
C GLY A 388 4.94 34.98 -11.49
N LEU A 389 6.24 34.65 -11.56
CA LEU A 389 7.19 35.48 -12.33
C LEU A 389 6.88 35.42 -13.82
N THR A 390 7.16 36.51 -14.51
CA THR A 390 6.97 36.60 -15.95
C THR A 390 8.22 36.13 -16.69
N ARG A 391 8.05 35.75 -17.96
CA ARG A 391 9.19 35.44 -18.82
C ARG A 391 10.12 36.65 -19.00
N ASP A 392 9.53 37.84 -19.10
CA ASP A 392 10.25 39.08 -19.37
C ASP A 392 11.30 39.38 -18.28
N GLU A 393 10.98 39.10 -17.01
CA GLU A 393 11.93 39.25 -15.90
C GLU A 393 13.17 38.37 -16.03
N PHE A 394 13.07 37.19 -16.66
CA PHE A 394 14.21 36.31 -16.92
C PHE A 394 14.94 36.69 -18.22
N ASP A 395 14.21 37.22 -19.20
CA ASP A 395 14.77 37.70 -20.46
C ASP A 395 15.59 38.98 -20.26
N GLU A 396 15.20 39.87 -19.34
CA GLU A 396 15.99 41.02 -18.88
C GLU A 396 17.37 40.58 -18.37
N ILE A 397 17.41 39.62 -17.45
CA ILE A 397 18.68 39.06 -16.93
C ILE A 397 19.52 38.50 -18.07
N MET A 398 18.91 37.75 -19.00
CA MET A 398 19.62 37.19 -20.15
C MET A 398 20.21 38.28 -21.06
N ASN A 399 19.47 39.36 -21.29
CA ASN A 399 19.92 40.48 -22.12
C ASN A 399 21.05 41.27 -21.46
N ASP A 400 21.01 41.50 -20.15
CA ASP A 400 22.11 42.11 -19.39
C ASP A 400 23.43 41.36 -19.60
N PHE A 401 23.39 40.02 -19.59
CA PHE A 401 24.59 39.21 -19.85
C PHE A 401 25.05 39.30 -21.30
N LYS A 402 24.13 39.34 -22.29
CA LYS A 402 24.49 39.57 -23.70
C LYS A 402 25.21 40.90 -23.89
N GLU A 403 24.70 41.97 -23.30
CA GLU A 403 25.29 43.31 -23.39
C GLU A 403 26.67 43.36 -22.72
N LYS A 404 26.79 42.83 -21.49
CA LYS A 404 28.06 42.80 -20.74
C LYS A 404 29.15 42.00 -21.45
N THR A 405 28.77 40.90 -22.12
CA THR A 405 29.72 40.00 -22.79
C THR A 405 29.90 40.30 -24.27
N LYS A 406 29.10 41.21 -24.84
CA LYS A 406 29.02 41.53 -26.29
C LYS A 406 28.71 40.31 -27.17
N ILE A 407 28.00 39.33 -26.62
CA ILE A 407 27.60 38.10 -27.31
C ILE A 407 26.15 38.24 -27.78
N GLY A 408 25.92 38.11 -29.09
CA GLY A 408 24.59 38.26 -29.69
C GLY A 408 23.69 37.03 -29.54
N GLN A 409 24.26 35.82 -29.57
CA GLN A 409 23.49 34.58 -29.50
C GLN A 409 23.79 33.80 -28.22
N LYS A 410 22.73 33.25 -27.62
CA LYS A 410 22.83 32.44 -26.39
C LYS A 410 23.74 31.20 -26.53
N GLY A 411 23.87 30.66 -27.74
CA GLY A 411 24.67 29.47 -28.02
C GLY A 411 26.17 29.74 -27.92
N ASP A 412 26.59 31.00 -27.99
CA ASP A 412 27.98 31.41 -27.95
C ASP A 412 28.46 31.72 -26.53
N PHE A 413 27.57 31.64 -25.53
CA PHE A 413 27.97 31.78 -24.13
C PHE A 413 28.89 30.66 -23.70
N THR A 414 29.97 31.00 -22.99
CA THR A 414 30.84 30.00 -22.38
C THR A 414 30.10 29.28 -21.23
N PRO A 415 30.53 28.06 -20.87
CA PRO A 415 30.02 27.37 -19.68
C PRO A 415 30.02 28.22 -18.40
N ALA A 416 31.07 29.03 -18.19
CA ALA A 416 31.19 29.91 -17.03
C ALA A 416 30.11 31.01 -17.03
N ILE A 417 29.87 31.65 -18.19
CA ILE A 417 28.82 32.66 -18.31
C ILE A 417 27.44 32.03 -18.06
N MET A 418 27.19 30.83 -18.59
CA MET A 418 25.91 30.14 -18.37
C MET A 418 25.68 29.79 -16.90
N ARG A 419 26.74 29.43 -16.17
CA ARG A 419 26.69 29.26 -14.72
C ARG A 419 26.30 30.55 -14.00
N ASP A 420 26.91 31.67 -14.36
CA ASP A 420 26.61 32.97 -13.74
C ASP A 420 25.16 33.41 -14.02
N ILE A 421 24.64 33.12 -15.21
CA ILE A 421 23.22 33.34 -15.55
C ILE A 421 22.30 32.48 -14.67
N ALA A 422 22.63 31.20 -14.47
CA ALA A 422 21.83 30.32 -13.60
C ALA A 422 21.77 30.84 -12.16
N TYR A 423 22.89 31.31 -11.61
CA TYR A 423 22.90 31.93 -10.29
C TYR A 423 22.15 33.27 -10.25
N ALA A 424 22.19 34.08 -11.31
CA ALA A 424 21.39 35.29 -11.40
C ALA A 424 19.88 34.98 -11.40
N TYR A 425 19.46 33.89 -12.06
CA TYR A 425 18.07 33.42 -12.03
C TYR A 425 17.68 32.95 -10.63
N LYS A 426 18.56 32.21 -9.95
CA LYS A 426 18.33 31.78 -8.55
C LYS A 426 18.19 32.99 -7.61
N GLN A 427 19.07 33.98 -7.73
CA GLN A 427 18.97 35.24 -6.97
C GLN A 427 17.68 36.01 -7.28
N LYS A 428 17.18 35.96 -8.51
CA LYS A 428 15.89 36.57 -8.86
C LYS A 428 14.74 35.89 -8.12
N LEU A 429 14.76 34.55 -7.99
CA LEU A 429 13.77 33.83 -7.17
C LEU A 429 13.80 34.29 -5.72
N GLU A 430 15.00 34.35 -5.12
CA GLU A 430 15.18 34.79 -3.72
C GLU A 430 14.70 36.23 -3.49
N LYS A 431 15.02 37.17 -4.40
CA LYS A 431 14.55 38.56 -4.35
C LYS A 431 13.04 38.70 -4.50
N SER A 432 12.39 37.72 -5.10
CA SER A 432 10.95 37.65 -5.29
C SER A 432 10.24 36.80 -4.23
N ASP A 433 10.94 36.41 -3.14
CA ASP A 433 10.42 35.57 -2.06
C ASP A 433 9.91 34.20 -2.54
N ILE A 434 10.50 33.69 -3.63
CA ILE A 434 10.20 32.38 -4.18
C ILE A 434 11.26 31.40 -3.72
N HIS A 435 10.87 30.48 -2.83
CA HIS A 435 11.74 29.41 -2.38
C HIS A 435 11.94 28.38 -3.50
N PHE A 436 13.20 28.01 -3.75
CA PHE A 436 13.56 26.92 -4.64
C PHE A 436 13.93 25.69 -3.80
N GLU A 437 13.21 24.59 -4.00
CA GLU A 437 13.44 23.35 -3.25
C GLU A 437 14.76 22.68 -3.67
N GLU A 438 15.70 22.61 -2.73
CA GLU A 438 17.01 21.95 -2.90
C GLU A 438 16.94 20.45 -2.59
N ASP A 439 16.03 20.01 -1.71
CA ASP A 439 15.72 18.59 -1.56
C ASP A 439 14.99 18.10 -2.80
N VAL A 440 15.62 17.17 -3.53
CA VAL A 440 15.11 16.75 -4.84
C VAL A 440 13.75 16.06 -4.76
N PHE A 441 13.41 15.42 -3.64
CA PHE A 441 12.13 14.76 -3.50
C PHE A 441 11.02 15.77 -3.20
N GLU A 442 11.24 16.70 -2.28
CA GLU A 442 10.32 17.81 -2.06
C GLU A 442 10.17 18.66 -3.33
N GLN A 443 11.26 18.90 -4.07
CA GLN A 443 11.21 19.54 -5.39
C GLN A 443 10.28 18.80 -6.36
N LEU A 444 10.33 17.47 -6.41
CA LEU A 444 9.42 16.67 -7.23
C LEU A 444 7.98 16.80 -6.73
N MET A 445 7.73 16.71 -5.43
CA MET A 445 6.39 16.80 -4.86
C MET A 445 5.76 18.17 -5.11
N THR A 446 6.51 19.25 -4.89
CA THR A 446 6.11 20.62 -5.23
C THR A 446 5.84 20.75 -6.72
N THR A 447 6.69 20.19 -7.58
CA THR A 447 6.45 20.20 -9.04
C THR A 447 5.15 19.47 -9.40
N VAL A 448 4.84 18.34 -8.78
CA VAL A 448 3.60 17.60 -8.98
C VAL A 448 2.39 18.47 -8.59
N SER A 449 2.45 19.13 -7.43
CA SER A 449 1.41 20.07 -6.98
C SER A 449 1.22 21.23 -7.96
N LEU A 450 2.30 21.87 -8.41
CA LEU A 450 2.25 22.96 -9.40
C LEU A 450 1.59 22.51 -10.71
N VAL A 451 1.88 21.29 -11.19
CA VAL A 451 1.23 20.75 -12.40
C VAL A 451 -0.27 20.51 -12.17
N PHE A 452 -0.68 20.04 -11.00
CA PHE A 452 -2.10 19.93 -10.67
C PHE A 452 -2.77 21.32 -10.59
N GLU A 453 -2.15 22.28 -9.93
CA GLU A 453 -2.62 23.67 -9.81
C GLU A 453 -2.71 24.39 -11.15
N SER A 454 -1.88 24.02 -12.14
CA SER A 454 -1.94 24.59 -13.49
C SER A 454 -3.29 24.35 -14.18
N TRP A 455 -4.07 23.34 -13.74
CA TRP A 455 -5.46 23.15 -14.15
C TRP A 455 -6.35 24.34 -13.75
N SER A 456 -6.08 24.98 -12.61
CA SER A 456 -6.83 26.15 -12.14
C SER A 456 -6.25 27.48 -12.63
N SER A 457 -5.27 27.46 -13.55
CA SER A 457 -4.72 28.68 -14.13
C SER A 457 -5.77 29.40 -14.98
N LYS A 458 -5.69 30.75 -15.06
CA LYS A 458 -6.58 31.57 -15.88
C LYS A 458 -6.67 31.07 -17.33
N ARG A 459 -5.52 30.69 -17.91
CA ARG A 459 -5.43 30.15 -19.27
C ARG A 459 -6.18 28.81 -19.41
N ALA A 460 -6.04 27.91 -18.44
CA ALA A 460 -6.73 26.63 -18.45
C ALA A 460 -8.24 26.79 -18.25
N ILE A 461 -8.69 27.66 -17.33
CA ILE A 461 -10.10 27.96 -17.10
C ILE A 461 -10.77 28.49 -18.38
N VAL A 462 -10.20 29.53 -19.01
CA VAL A 462 -10.75 30.11 -20.25
C VAL A 462 -10.86 29.06 -21.36
N TYR A 463 -9.86 28.18 -21.48
CA TYR A 463 -9.87 27.11 -22.47
C TYR A 463 -10.97 26.08 -22.17
N ARG A 464 -11.21 25.74 -20.90
CA ARG A 464 -12.30 24.84 -20.49
C ARG A 464 -13.67 25.45 -20.68
N GLU A 465 -13.86 26.71 -20.34
CA GLU A 465 -15.12 27.42 -20.57
C GLU A 465 -15.47 27.45 -22.06
N HIS A 466 -14.49 27.74 -22.91
CA HIS A 466 -14.68 27.75 -24.37
C HIS A 466 -15.07 26.38 -24.92
N LEU A 467 -14.49 25.30 -24.38
CA LEU A 467 -14.77 23.92 -24.81
C LEU A 467 -15.86 23.22 -23.99
N GLN A 468 -16.48 23.92 -23.04
CA GLN A 468 -17.49 23.38 -22.12
C GLN A 468 -17.01 22.12 -21.38
N ILE A 469 -15.76 22.14 -20.92
CA ILE A 469 -15.13 21.04 -20.17
C ILE A 469 -15.39 21.24 -18.68
N ALA A 470 -15.94 20.23 -18.01
CA ALA A 470 -16.18 20.23 -16.57
C ALA A 470 -14.86 20.28 -15.76
N ASP A 471 -14.88 20.96 -14.61
CA ASP A 471 -13.68 21.15 -13.77
C ASP A 471 -13.19 19.85 -13.13
N GLU A 472 -14.10 18.90 -12.90
CA GLU A 472 -13.85 17.61 -12.24
C GLU A 472 -13.08 16.61 -13.10
N TRP A 473 -12.89 16.89 -14.40
CA TRP A 473 -12.03 16.07 -15.27
C TRP A 473 -10.59 16.01 -14.73
N GLY A 474 -10.09 17.16 -14.28
CA GLY A 474 -8.74 17.31 -13.75
C GLY A 474 -7.62 17.02 -14.75
N THR A 475 -6.41 16.83 -14.22
CA THR A 475 -5.22 16.45 -14.98
C THR A 475 -4.51 15.29 -14.30
N ALA A 476 -3.90 14.41 -15.10
CA ALA A 476 -2.86 13.49 -14.64
C ALA A 476 -1.50 14.19 -14.65
N VAL A 477 -0.51 13.59 -13.98
CA VAL A 477 0.88 14.04 -13.97
C VAL A 477 1.79 12.93 -14.46
N ILE A 478 2.52 13.19 -15.53
CA ILE A 478 3.46 12.27 -16.16
C ILE A 478 4.85 12.57 -15.61
N ILE A 479 5.44 11.59 -14.93
CA ILE A 479 6.82 11.66 -14.42
C ILE A 479 7.67 10.73 -15.26
N GLN A 480 8.62 11.29 -16.01
CA GLN A 480 9.41 10.54 -16.98
C GLN A 480 10.87 10.97 -16.95
N GLN A 481 11.78 10.03 -17.20
CA GLN A 481 13.20 10.31 -17.34
C GLN A 481 13.45 11.38 -18.44
N MET A 482 14.25 12.39 -18.11
CA MET A 482 14.75 13.37 -19.06
C MET A 482 15.67 12.75 -20.10
N ILE A 483 15.51 13.21 -21.35
CA ILE A 483 16.46 13.05 -22.44
C ILE A 483 16.90 14.46 -22.88
N PHE A 484 18.18 14.64 -23.15
CA PHE A 484 18.77 15.97 -23.43
C PHE A 484 18.89 16.21 -24.93
N GLY A 485 18.04 17.11 -25.45
CA GLY A 485 18.15 17.63 -26.81
C GLY A 485 19.17 18.76 -26.97
N ASN A 486 19.78 19.24 -25.88
CA ASN A 486 20.72 20.36 -25.87
C ASN A 486 22.17 19.93 -25.59
N LYS A 487 22.52 18.65 -25.76
CA LYS A 487 23.86 18.11 -25.45
C LYS A 487 24.91 18.47 -26.50
N LYS A 488 24.53 18.45 -27.78
CA LYS A 488 25.39 18.83 -28.92
C LYS A 488 24.55 19.60 -29.94
N SER A 489 25.20 20.28 -30.87
CA SER A 489 24.53 20.92 -32.01
C SER A 489 23.72 19.95 -32.87
N SER A 490 24.07 18.66 -32.86
CA SER A 490 23.33 17.58 -33.54
C SER A 490 22.29 16.89 -32.66
N SER A 491 22.01 17.41 -31.46
CA SER A 491 20.98 16.87 -30.57
C SER A 491 19.64 17.52 -30.88
N GLY A 492 18.60 16.70 -31.04
CA GLY A 492 17.30 17.07 -31.62
C GLY A 492 16.81 15.92 -32.49
#